data_AF-A0A1Z4V475-F1
#
_entry.id   AF-A0A1Z4V475-F1
#
_cell.length_a   1.000
_cell.length_b   1.000
_cell.length_c   1.000
_cell.angle_alpha   90.00
_cell.angle_beta   90.00
_cell.angle_gamma   90.00
#
_symmetry.space_group_name_H-M   'P 1'
#
loop_
_entity.id
_entity.type
_entity.pdbx_description
1 polymer ?
#
loop_
_entity_poly.entity_id
_entity_poly.type
_entity_poly.pdbx_seq_one_letter_code
_entity_poly.pdbx_strand_id
1 'polypeptide(L)' 'MQFITSASQRDADNMGKTAHNLKSSSASLGAMDVHQLCLELELKRKNANLAGSLELVSQLINEYAQVEIALKKVLQVS' A
#
# COMPACT_ATOMS: atom_id res chain seq x y z
N MET A 1 -10.33 4.15 3.19
CA MET A 1 -10.18 5.30 4.11
C MET A 1 -9.35 5.01 5.37
N GLN A 2 -9.27 3.76 5.87
CA GLN A 2 -8.46 3.41 7.07
C GLN A 2 -6.94 3.68 6.94
N PHE A 3 -6.37 3.58 5.73
CA PHE A 3 -4.91 3.69 5.53
C PHE A 3 -4.37 5.11 5.73
N ILE A 4 -5.10 6.12 5.24
CA ILE A 4 -4.79 7.53 5.48
C ILE A 4 -5.01 7.87 6.95
N THR A 5 -6.06 7.33 7.58
CA THR A 5 -6.33 7.57 9.01
C THR A 5 -5.20 7.05 9.90
N SER A 6 -4.69 5.85 9.64
CA SER A 6 -3.55 5.30 10.41
C SER A 6 -2.25 6.09 10.19
N ALA A 7 -2.01 6.58 8.97
CA ALA A 7 -0.87 7.47 8.68
C ALA A 7 -0.97 8.82 9.38
N SER A 8 -2.17 9.42 9.40
CA SER A 8 -2.44 10.69 10.07
C SER A 8 -2.40 10.57 11.59
N GLN A 9 -2.78 9.41 12.15
CA GLN A 9 -2.78 9.15 13.59
C GLN A 9 -1.43 8.65 14.14
N ARG A 10 -0.39 8.56 13.28
CA ARG A 10 0.90 7.92 13.62
C ARG A 10 0.74 6.50 14.18
N ASP A 11 -0.31 5.79 13.76
CA ASP A 11 -0.54 4.40 14.12
C ASP A 11 0.34 3.51 13.23
N ALA A 12 1.62 3.56 13.56
CA ALA A 12 2.70 2.87 12.86
C ALA A 12 2.47 1.35 12.82
N ASP A 13 1.87 0.78 13.87
CA ASP A 13 1.62 -0.67 13.95
C ASP A 13 0.51 -1.09 13.00
N ASN A 14 -0.61 -0.37 12.98
CA ASN A 14 -1.71 -0.65 12.07
C ASN A 14 -1.34 -0.39 10.60
N MET A 15 -0.58 0.68 10.32
CA MET A 15 0.00 0.92 9.00
C MET A 15 0.86 -0.25 8.54
N GLY A 16 1.76 -0.72 9.41
CA GLY A 16 2.68 -1.82 9.08
C GLY A 16 1.94 -3.12 8.78
N LYS A 17 0.93 -3.48 9.58
CA LYS A 17 0.15 -4.71 9.37
C LYS A 17 -0.61 -4.71 8.05
N THR A 18 -1.28 -3.61 7.72
CA THR A 18 -2.01 -3.52 6.46
C THR A 18 -1.06 -3.41 5.26
N ALA A 19 0.08 -2.71 5.38
CA ALA A 19 1.12 -2.71 4.34
C ALA A 19 1.65 -4.15 4.10
N HIS A 20 1.89 -4.91 5.16
CA HIS A 20 2.35 -6.29 5.08
C HIS A 20 1.35 -7.21 4.35
N ASN A 21 0.07 -7.14 4.72
CA ASN A 21 -0.98 -7.93 4.08
C ASN A 21 -1.15 -7.56 2.59
N LEU A 22 -1.06 -6.27 2.28
CA LEU A 22 -1.17 -5.78 0.92
C LEU A 22 0.05 -6.22 0.08
N LYS A 23 1.26 -6.18 0.65
CA LYS A 23 2.50 -6.61 -0.02
C LYS A 23 2.46 -8.05 -0.55
N SER A 24 1.99 -8.99 0.27
CA SER A 24 1.91 -10.41 -0.12
C SER A 24 0.85 -10.64 -1.20
N SER A 25 -0.29 -9.95 -1.09
CA SER A 25 -1.36 -10.01 -2.08
C SER A 25 -0.89 -9.43 -3.42
N SER A 26 -0.24 -8.26 -3.39
CA SER A 26 0.26 -7.57 -4.58
C SER A 26 1.37 -8.34 -5.29
N ALA A 27 2.28 -8.99 -4.57
CA ALA A 27 3.30 -9.86 -5.18
C ALA A 27 2.66 -11.03 -5.96
N SER A 28 1.62 -11.64 -5.38
CA SER A 28 0.92 -12.78 -5.99
C SER A 28 0.14 -12.37 -7.25
N LEU A 29 -0.39 -11.14 -7.29
CA LEU A 29 -1.11 -10.58 -8.43
C LEU A 29 -0.20 -9.95 -9.51
N GLY A 30 1.11 -9.84 -9.28
CA GLY A 30 2.03 -9.14 -10.19
C GLY A 30 2.02 -7.61 -10.06
N ALA A 31 1.34 -7.05 -9.05
CA ALA A 31 1.27 -5.62 -8.77
C ALA A 31 2.54 -5.12 -8.05
N MET A 32 3.66 -5.11 -8.78
CA MET A 32 5.00 -4.88 -8.21
C MET A 32 5.19 -3.46 -7.65
N ASP A 33 4.56 -2.44 -8.23
CA ASP A 33 4.65 -1.07 -7.72
C ASP A 33 3.96 -0.93 -6.34
N VAL A 34 2.81 -1.57 -6.16
CA VAL A 34 2.12 -1.65 -4.87
C VAL A 34 2.97 -2.41 -3.85
N HIS A 35 3.61 -3.51 -4.27
CA HIS A 35 4.53 -4.27 -3.42
C HIS A 35 5.70 -3.41 -2.93
N GLN A 36 6.34 -2.66 -3.83
CA GLN A 36 7.49 -1.83 -3.52
C GLN A 36 7.15 -0.68 -2.56
N LEU A 37 6.00 -0.04 -2.76
CA LEU A 37 5.51 1.02 -1.87
C LEU A 37 5.17 0.50 -0.47
N CYS A 38 4.60 -0.70 -0.35
CA CYS A 38 4.40 -1.34 0.95
C CYS A 38 5.72 -1.65 1.67
N LEU A 39 6.72 -2.14 0.94
CA LEU A 39 8.05 -2.42 1.50
C LEU A 39 8.70 -1.14 2.04
N GLU A 40 8.60 -0.03 1.30
CA GLU A 40 9.17 1.25 1.73
C GLU A 40 8.47 1.80 2.99
N LEU A 41 7.15 1.64 3.09
CA LEU A 41 6.39 1.98 4.31
C LEU A 41 6.80 1.11 5.51
N GLU A 42 7.02 -0.19 5.32
CA GLU A 42 7.53 -1.09 6.37
C GLU A 42 8.93 -0.68 6.83
N LEU A 43 9.81 -0.29 5.91
CA LEU A 43 11.17 0.18 6.21
C LEU A 43 11.16 1.51 6.97
N LYS A 44 10.32 2.47 6.55
CA LYS A 44 10.14 3.74 7.26
C LYS A 44 9.63 3.54 8.68
N ARG A 45 8.68 2.62 8.87
CA ARG A 45 8.22 2.19 10.19
C ARG A 45 9.37 1.62 11.03
N LYS A 46 10.12 0.67 10.47
CA LYS A 46 11.25 0.01 11.14
C LYS A 46 12.33 1.01 11.60
N ASN A 47 12.57 2.03 10.79
CA ASN A 47 13.56 3.08 11.07
C ASN A 47 13.01 4.22 11.94
N ALA A 48 11.79 4.10 12.47
CA ALA A 48 11.08 5.16 13.21
C ALA A 48 11.02 6.52 12.50
N ASN A 49 11.14 6.51 11.16
CA ASN A 49 11.13 7.71 10.33
C ASN A 49 9.86 7.76 9.50
N LEU A 50 8.84 8.44 10.04
CA LEU A 50 7.53 8.61 9.40
C LEU A 50 7.47 9.82 8.46
N ALA A 51 8.60 10.51 8.22
CA ALA A 51 8.64 11.61 7.26
C ALA A 51 8.37 11.09 5.84
N GLY A 52 7.46 11.77 5.14
CA GLY A 52 7.02 11.38 3.78
C GLY A 52 6.11 10.15 3.74
N SER A 53 5.75 9.53 4.88
CA SER A 53 4.87 8.36 4.89
C SER A 53 3.46 8.68 4.36
N LEU A 54 2.99 9.92 4.51
CA LEU A 54 1.71 10.36 3.95
C LEU A 54 1.75 10.41 2.42
N GLU A 55 2.83 10.89 1.82
CA GLU A 55 3.00 10.92 0.37
C GLU A 55 3.06 9.50 -0.20
N LEU A 56 3.81 8.60 0.47
CA LEU A 56 3.87 7.19 0.08
C LEU A 56 2.54 6.47 0.21
N VAL A 57 1.77 6.75 1.26
CA VAL A 57 0.40 6.23 1.39
C VAL A 57 -0.48 6.76 0.26
N SER A 58 -0.34 8.02 -0.13
CA SER A 58 -1.08 8.59 -1.26
C SER A 58 -0.72 7.91 -2.58
N GLN A 59 0.58 7.68 -2.83
CA GLN A 59 1.06 6.95 -4.00
C GLN A 59 0.55 5.51 -4.02
N LEU A 60 0.60 4.82 -2.88
CA LEU A 60 0.10 3.46 -2.74
C LEU A 60 -1.39 3.35 -3.09
N ILE A 61 -2.19 4.32 -2.65
CA ILE A 61 -3.63 4.35 -2.97
C ILE A 61 -3.86 4.54 -4.47
N ASN A 62 -3.07 5.40 -5.12
CA ASN A 62 -3.14 5.60 -6.56
C ASN A 62 -2.79 4.32 -7.33
N GLU A 63 -1.69 3.67 -6.98
CA GLU A 63 -1.26 2.43 -7.63
C GLU A 63 -2.24 1.29 -7.40
N TYR A 64 -2.79 1.18 -6.19
CA TYR A 64 -3.84 0.21 -5.89
C TYR A 64 -5.09 0.42 -6.76
N ALA A 65 -5.50 1.68 -6.97
CA ALA A 65 -6.64 1.99 -7.84
C ALA A 65 -6.37 1.59 -9.30
N GLN A 66 -5.14 1.73 -9.80
CA GLN A 66 -4.77 1.25 -11.14
C GLN A 66 -4.85 -0.27 -11.24
N VAL A 67 -4.39 -0.98 -10.21
CA VAL A 67 -4.50 -2.45 -10.11
C VAL A 67 -5.97 -2.90 -10.11
N GLU A 68 -6.84 -2.22 -9.36
CA GLU A 68 -8.29 -2.50 -9.38
C GLU A 68 -8.90 -2.31 -10.78
N ILE A 69 -8.52 -1.24 -11.49
CA ILE A 69 -8.99 -0.99 -12.85
C ILE A 69 -8.52 -2.10 -13.80
N ALA A 70 -7.25 -2.50 -13.71
CA ALA A 70 -6.69 -3.58 -14.51
C ALA A 70 -7.39 -4.92 -14.24
N LEU A 71 -7.61 -5.26 -12.98
CA LEU A 71 -8.32 -6.48 -12.57
C LEU A 71 -9.78 -6.48 -13.07
N LYS A 72 -10.49 -5.36 -12.94
CA LYS A 72 -11.86 -5.24 -13.45
C LYS A 72 -11.91 -5.47 -14.96
N LYS A 73 -10.92 -4.99 -15.72
CA LYS A 73 -10.82 -5.27 -17.16
C LYS A 73 -10.61 -6.75 -17.44
N VAL A 74 -9.76 -7.44 -16.68
CA VAL A 74 -9.58 -8.91 -16.83
C VAL A 74 -10.89 -9.66 -16.56
N LEU A 75 -11.62 -9.28 -15.52
CA LEU A 75 -12.87 -9.93 -15.11
C LEU A 75 -14.07 -9.59 -16.03
N GLN A 76 -14.07 -8.43 -16.68
CA GLN A 76 -15.10 -8.05 -17.66
C GLN A 76 -14.92 -8.72 -19.02
N VAL A 77 -13.78 -9.37 -19.26
CA VAL A 77 -13.48 -10.12 -20.49
C VAL A 77 -13.83 -11.62 -20.32
N SER A 78 -14.73 -11.94 -19.38
CA SER A 78 -15.26 -13.31 -19.15
C SER A 78 -16.65 -13.50 -19.73
#